data_AF-A0ABD5NVV6-F1
#
_entry.id   AF-A0ABD5NVV6-F1
#
_cell.length_a   1.000
_cell.length_b   1.000
_cell.length_c   1.000
_cell.angle_alpha   90.00
_cell.angle_beta   90.00
_cell.angle_gamma   90.00
#
_symmetry.space_group_name_H-M   'P 1'
#
loop_
_entity.id
_entity.type
_entity.pdbx_description
1 polymer ?
#
loop_
_entity_poly.entity_id
_entity_poly.type
_entity_poly.pdbx_seq_one_letter_code
_entity_poly.pdbx_strand_id
1 'polypeptide(L)'
;MGRESLAEIEFLVRSTCRVRILEALTECGSLTSAELRREIGVVRTTVQRNLDALEERGLVHSVADGYEITIAGELVATGIGEMTETVAFIERAKAVLSQLTEADVPLDVDPQALVDATVVEATAANPYAPVESHLKTLTTTARTRAVLPATSADALETARSAAESGATAEIVLADEVVETVQSTPTLREHFESLADLENVTIYQYDGEVPYYLGILDDAVQIGVHDEAGIPQALLESTDDDVREWATERYEAYRRDAEPLA
;
A
#
# COMPACT_ATOMS: atom_id res chain seq x y z
N MET A 1 12.78 -22.71 11.90
CA MET A 1 11.49 -23.23 11.39
C MET A 1 11.60 -24.75 11.25
N GLY A 2 10.72 -25.53 11.90
CA GLY A 2 10.79 -26.99 11.88
C GLY A 2 10.22 -27.58 10.60
N ARG A 3 10.80 -28.69 10.10
CA ARG A 3 10.29 -29.40 8.90
C ARG A 3 8.84 -29.85 9.03
N GLU A 4 8.39 -30.15 10.25
CA GLU A 4 7.00 -30.53 10.54
C GLU A 4 6.03 -29.35 10.37
N SER A 5 6.40 -28.14 10.80
CA SER A 5 5.57 -26.93 10.63
C SER A 5 5.34 -26.61 9.14
N LEU A 6 6.38 -26.76 8.31
CA LEU A 6 6.25 -26.59 6.87
C LEU A 6 5.34 -27.65 6.22
N ALA A 7 5.35 -28.88 6.72
CA ALA A 7 4.48 -29.94 6.23
C ALA A 7 3.00 -29.66 6.55
N GLU A 8 2.69 -29.04 7.69
CA GLU A 8 1.32 -28.64 8.02
C GLU A 8 0.85 -27.45 7.17
N ILE A 9 1.72 -26.44 6.95
CA ILE A 9 1.42 -25.35 6.02
C ILE A 9 1.18 -25.91 4.61
N GLU A 10 2.11 -26.75 4.12
CA GLU A 10 1.98 -27.41 2.83
C GLU A 10 0.71 -28.24 2.73
N PHE A 11 0.36 -28.97 3.80
CA PHE A 11 -0.93 -29.62 3.88
C PHE A 11 -2.01 -28.57 3.65
N LEU A 12 -2.18 -27.55 4.47
CA LEU A 12 -3.28 -26.58 4.35
C LEU A 12 -3.39 -25.95 2.95
N VAL A 13 -2.30 -25.36 2.44
CA VAL A 13 -2.29 -24.56 1.21
C VAL A 13 -2.40 -25.37 -0.08
N ARG A 14 -2.12 -26.69 -0.06
CA ARG A 14 -2.28 -27.56 -1.24
C ARG A 14 -3.73 -27.73 -1.72
N SER A 15 -4.72 -27.23 -0.96
CA SER A 15 -6.11 -27.23 -1.39
C SER A 15 -6.81 -26.00 -0.85
N THR A 16 -7.20 -25.11 -1.76
CA THR A 16 -8.03 -23.93 -1.46
C THR A 16 -9.33 -24.30 -0.74
N CYS A 17 -9.86 -25.51 -0.95
CA CYS A 17 -11.04 -26.00 -0.25
C CYS A 17 -10.85 -26.05 1.28
N ARG A 18 -9.66 -26.42 1.79
CA ARG A 18 -9.42 -26.46 3.25
C ARG A 18 -9.42 -25.09 3.87
N VAL A 19 -8.72 -24.15 3.24
CA VAL A 19 -8.67 -22.76 3.68
C VAL A 19 -10.08 -22.19 3.73
N ARG A 20 -10.85 -22.36 2.64
CA ARG A 20 -12.24 -21.91 2.56
C ARG A 20 -13.21 -22.58 3.54
N ILE A 21 -12.95 -23.83 3.95
CA ILE A 21 -13.72 -24.47 5.04
C ILE A 21 -13.43 -23.78 6.36
N LEU A 22 -12.15 -23.54 6.67
CA LEU A 22 -11.74 -22.89 7.92
C LEU A 22 -12.27 -21.45 8.00
N GLU A 23 -12.17 -20.69 6.91
CA GLU A 23 -12.74 -19.33 6.80
C GLU A 23 -14.26 -19.35 7.05
N ALA A 24 -15.00 -20.19 6.33
CA ALA A 24 -16.46 -20.26 6.45
C ALA A 24 -16.92 -20.66 7.86
N LEU A 25 -16.21 -21.59 8.52
CA LEU A 25 -16.51 -21.97 9.90
C LEU A 25 -16.09 -20.89 10.91
N THR A 26 -15.04 -20.12 10.63
CA THR A 26 -14.64 -18.97 11.47
C THR A 26 -15.71 -17.87 11.41
N GLU A 27 -16.24 -17.59 10.23
CA GLU A 27 -17.25 -16.54 10.01
C GLU A 27 -18.65 -16.94 10.50
N CYS A 28 -19.08 -18.17 10.19
CA CYS A 28 -20.46 -18.62 10.42
C CYS A 28 -20.62 -19.49 11.68
N GLY A 29 -19.53 -19.92 12.30
CA GLY A 29 -19.54 -20.88 13.41
C GLY A 29 -19.79 -22.31 12.91
N SER A 30 -20.99 -22.84 13.16
CA SER A 30 -21.34 -24.22 12.81
C SER A 30 -21.98 -24.31 11.43
N LEU A 31 -21.43 -25.16 10.55
CA LEU A 31 -21.98 -25.42 9.22
C LEU A 31 -22.11 -26.91 8.90
N THR A 32 -23.19 -27.28 8.21
CA THR A 32 -23.37 -28.62 7.65
C THR A 32 -22.44 -28.85 6.45
N SER A 33 -22.16 -30.11 6.14
CA SER A 33 -21.46 -30.48 4.89
C SER A 33 -22.20 -29.98 3.63
N ALA A 34 -23.53 -29.81 3.68
CA ALA A 34 -24.30 -29.29 2.55
C ALA A 34 -24.14 -27.77 2.38
N GLU A 35 -24.07 -27.02 3.48
CA GLU A 35 -23.79 -25.59 3.46
C GLU A 35 -22.38 -25.29 2.99
N LEU A 36 -21.37 -25.97 3.54
CA LEU A 36 -19.98 -25.83 3.10
C LEU A 36 -19.80 -26.11 1.60
N ARG A 37 -20.53 -27.09 1.04
CA ARG A 37 -20.50 -27.34 -0.42
C ARG A 37 -21.07 -26.18 -1.22
N ARG A 38 -22.15 -25.58 -0.73
CA ARG A 38 -22.83 -24.47 -1.41
C ARG A 38 -21.95 -23.24 -1.39
N GLU A 39 -21.37 -22.95 -0.23
CA GLU A 39 -20.47 -21.81 0.00
C GLU A 39 -19.20 -21.93 -0.85
N ILE A 40 -18.58 -23.11 -0.83
CA ILE A 40 -17.30 -23.33 -1.49
C ILE A 40 -17.48 -23.62 -3.00
N GLY A 41 -18.65 -24.12 -3.40
CA GLY A 41 -18.95 -24.45 -4.80
C GLY A 41 -18.25 -25.72 -5.29
N VAL A 42 -18.05 -26.72 -4.43
CA VAL A 42 -17.38 -27.98 -4.79
C VAL A 42 -18.24 -29.21 -4.50
N VAL A 43 -17.89 -30.33 -5.16
CA VAL A 43 -18.64 -31.59 -5.04
C VAL A 43 -18.54 -32.21 -3.65
N ARG A 44 -19.53 -33.04 -3.33
CA ARG A 44 -19.64 -33.75 -2.05
C ARG A 44 -18.36 -34.43 -1.58
N THR A 45 -17.78 -35.23 -2.46
CA THR A 45 -16.61 -36.06 -2.15
C THR A 45 -15.40 -35.19 -1.82
N THR A 46 -15.28 -34.02 -2.46
CA THR A 46 -14.20 -33.06 -2.18
C THR A 46 -14.38 -32.39 -0.82
N VAL A 47 -15.58 -31.90 -0.48
CA VAL A 47 -15.81 -31.31 0.86
C VAL A 47 -15.58 -32.34 1.95
N GLN A 48 -16.17 -33.54 1.82
CA GLN A 48 -16.04 -34.56 2.87
C GLN A 48 -14.58 -34.97 3.09
N ARG A 49 -13.83 -35.24 2.01
CA ARG A 49 -12.41 -35.61 2.11
C ARG A 49 -11.57 -34.53 2.81
N ASN A 50 -11.87 -33.25 2.60
CA ASN A 50 -11.14 -32.17 3.25
C ASN A 50 -11.57 -31.99 4.71
N LEU A 51 -12.86 -32.15 5.03
CA LEU A 51 -13.35 -32.16 6.42
C LEU A 51 -12.71 -33.29 7.22
N ASP A 52 -12.71 -34.52 6.69
CA ASP A 52 -12.08 -35.67 7.34
C ASP A 52 -10.59 -35.39 7.63
N ALA A 53 -9.88 -34.79 6.68
CA ALA A 53 -8.45 -34.49 6.81
C ALA A 53 -8.15 -33.32 7.78
N LEU A 54 -9.07 -32.36 7.91
CA LEU A 54 -8.99 -31.28 8.89
C LEU A 54 -9.35 -31.78 10.31
N GLU A 55 -10.32 -32.68 10.41
CA GLU A 55 -10.74 -33.31 11.68
C GLU A 55 -9.65 -34.26 12.21
N GLU A 56 -8.99 -35.03 11.34
CA GLU A 56 -7.82 -35.85 11.69
C GLU A 56 -6.68 -35.01 12.30
N ARG A 57 -6.59 -33.73 11.92
CA ARG A 57 -5.61 -32.77 12.45
C ARG A 57 -6.13 -31.97 13.64
N GLY A 58 -7.36 -32.21 14.07
CA GLY A 58 -8.00 -31.49 15.16
C GLY A 58 -8.20 -30.01 14.88
N LEU A 59 -8.30 -29.60 13.61
CA LEU A 59 -8.57 -28.20 13.23
C LEU A 59 -10.07 -27.93 13.22
N VAL A 60 -10.87 -28.92 12.87
CA VAL A 60 -12.34 -28.91 12.95
C VAL A 60 -12.82 -30.13 13.73
N HIS A 61 -14.06 -30.13 14.17
CA HIS A 61 -14.68 -31.31 14.76
C HIS A 61 -16.15 -31.44 14.35
N SER A 62 -16.61 -32.68 14.25
CA SER A 62 -18.02 -32.98 14.01
C SER A 62 -18.86 -32.67 15.24
N VAL A 63 -20.01 -32.05 15.02
CA VAL A 63 -21.08 -31.83 16.01
C VAL A 63 -22.39 -32.43 15.51
N ALA A 64 -23.44 -32.41 16.33
CA ALA A 64 -24.72 -33.06 16.00
C ALA A 64 -25.30 -32.60 14.64
N ASP A 65 -25.17 -31.30 14.34
CA ASP A 65 -25.77 -30.66 13.17
C ASP A 65 -24.75 -30.17 12.14
N GLY A 66 -23.49 -30.63 12.18
CA GLY A 66 -22.48 -30.19 11.22
C GLY A 66 -21.05 -30.30 11.73
N TYR A 67 -20.28 -29.27 11.44
CA TYR A 67 -18.87 -29.12 11.82
C TYR A 67 -18.67 -27.75 12.44
N GLU A 68 -17.79 -27.70 13.43
CA GLU A 68 -17.32 -26.46 14.06
C GLU A 68 -15.80 -26.41 13.97
N ILE A 69 -15.27 -25.18 13.93
CA ILE A 69 -13.83 -24.94 14.01
C ILE A 69 -13.37 -25.07 15.46
N THR A 70 -12.18 -25.64 15.67
CA THR A 70 -11.55 -25.65 17.00
C THR A 70 -10.73 -24.38 17.22
N ILE A 71 -10.31 -24.11 18.47
CA ILE A 71 -9.35 -23.03 18.77
C ILE A 71 -8.06 -23.18 17.93
N ALA A 72 -7.57 -24.42 17.73
CA ALA A 72 -6.39 -24.64 16.90
C ALA A 72 -6.66 -24.32 15.41
N GLY A 73 -7.86 -24.65 14.94
CA GLY A 73 -8.33 -24.29 13.60
C GLY A 73 -8.42 -22.78 13.39
N GLU A 74 -8.97 -22.04 14.36
CA GLU A 74 -9.08 -20.57 14.31
C GLU A 74 -7.70 -19.92 14.19
N LEU A 75 -6.74 -20.31 15.06
CA LEU A 75 -5.36 -19.79 15.01
C LEU A 75 -4.69 -20.07 13.67
N VAL A 76 -4.94 -21.24 13.08
CA VAL A 76 -4.43 -21.61 11.75
C VAL A 76 -5.11 -20.80 10.65
N ALA A 77 -6.42 -20.59 10.74
CA ALA A 77 -7.18 -19.81 9.77
C ALA A 77 -6.70 -18.36 9.73
N THR A 78 -6.55 -17.72 10.91
CA THR A 78 -6.00 -16.38 11.04
C THR A 78 -4.61 -16.26 10.40
N GLY A 79 -3.67 -17.16 10.75
CA GLY A 79 -2.31 -17.10 10.20
C GLY A 79 -2.24 -17.34 8.69
N ILE A 80 -3.13 -18.16 8.11
CA ILE A 80 -3.23 -18.31 6.64
C ILE A 80 -3.82 -17.05 6.00
N GLY A 81 -4.83 -16.45 6.63
CA GLY A 81 -5.45 -15.20 6.19
C GLY A 81 -4.41 -14.09 6.07
N GLU A 82 -3.72 -13.79 7.17
CA GLU A 82 -2.65 -12.77 7.23
C GLU A 82 -1.55 -13.01 6.18
N MET A 83 -1.14 -14.27 5.98
CA MET A 83 -0.15 -14.63 4.96
C MET A 83 -0.67 -14.40 3.54
N THR A 84 -1.93 -14.76 3.28
CA THR A 84 -2.56 -14.60 1.96
C THR A 84 -2.74 -13.12 1.63
N GLU A 85 -3.16 -12.32 2.62
CA GLU A 85 -3.27 -10.87 2.51
C GLU A 85 -1.91 -10.21 2.22
N THR A 86 -0.85 -10.64 2.93
CA THR A 86 0.52 -10.18 2.68
C THR A 86 0.96 -10.48 1.24
N VAL A 87 0.78 -11.72 0.78
CA VAL A 87 1.17 -12.12 -0.59
C VAL A 87 0.37 -11.34 -1.62
N ALA A 88 -0.94 -11.18 -1.41
CA ALA A 88 -1.80 -10.41 -2.31
C ALA A 88 -1.38 -8.93 -2.36
N PHE A 89 -0.99 -8.33 -1.22
CA PHE A 89 -0.45 -6.98 -1.18
C PHE A 89 0.86 -6.89 -1.98
N ILE A 90 1.82 -7.79 -1.74
CA ILE A 90 3.11 -7.81 -2.46
C ILE A 90 2.90 -7.90 -3.98
N GLU A 91 1.93 -8.70 -4.43
CA GLU A 91 1.60 -8.80 -5.86
C GLU A 91 1.07 -7.47 -6.42
N ARG A 92 0.18 -6.78 -5.70
CA ARG A 92 -0.38 -5.46 -6.10
C ARG A 92 0.64 -4.34 -6.01
N ALA A 93 1.53 -4.37 -5.02
CA ALA A 93 2.53 -3.33 -4.75
C ALA A 93 3.86 -3.57 -5.50
N LYS A 94 3.92 -4.57 -6.38
CA LYS A 94 5.16 -5.05 -7.01
C LYS A 94 5.97 -3.94 -7.66
N ALA A 95 5.32 -3.03 -8.40
CA ALA A 95 5.99 -1.92 -9.06
C ALA A 95 6.69 -0.99 -8.05
N VAL A 96 5.99 -0.62 -6.98
CA VAL A 96 6.51 0.23 -5.90
C VAL A 96 7.67 -0.47 -5.19
N LEU A 97 7.47 -1.71 -4.75
CA LEU A 97 8.47 -2.48 -4.01
C LEU A 97 9.75 -2.73 -4.82
N SER A 98 9.62 -2.96 -6.13
CA SER A 98 10.77 -3.18 -7.01
C SER A 98 11.62 -1.91 -7.14
N GLN A 99 11.00 -0.76 -7.38
CA GLN A 99 11.74 0.51 -7.50
C GLN A 99 12.37 0.94 -6.17
N LEU A 100 11.68 0.77 -5.03
CA LEU A 100 12.30 1.03 -3.72
C LEU A 100 13.53 0.14 -3.49
N THR A 101 13.48 -1.13 -3.93
CA THR A 101 14.63 -2.05 -3.85
C THR A 101 15.78 -1.61 -4.76
N GLU A 102 15.50 -1.21 -6.00
CA GLU A 102 16.50 -0.73 -6.96
C GLU A 102 17.20 0.55 -6.49
N ALA A 103 16.48 1.38 -5.73
CA ALA A 103 16.98 2.61 -5.15
C ALA A 103 17.62 2.43 -3.76
N ASP A 104 17.84 1.19 -3.30
CA ASP A 104 18.38 0.87 -1.97
C ASP A 104 17.63 1.55 -0.82
N VAL A 105 16.31 1.72 -0.94
CA VAL A 105 15.46 2.35 0.07
C VAL A 105 14.94 1.30 1.05
N PRO A 106 15.35 1.33 2.33
CA PRO A 106 14.86 0.38 3.30
C PRO A 106 13.43 0.75 3.73
N LEU A 107 12.49 -0.15 3.46
CA LEU A 107 11.11 -0.07 3.93
C LEU A 107 11.01 -0.86 5.25
N ASP A 108 11.42 -0.22 6.34
CA ASP A 108 11.52 -0.82 7.68
C ASP A 108 10.18 -0.76 8.44
N VAL A 109 9.11 -1.24 7.81
CA VAL A 109 7.77 -1.35 8.44
C VAL A 109 7.32 -2.81 8.48
N ASP A 110 6.43 -3.14 9.40
CA ASP A 110 5.80 -4.46 9.42
C ASP A 110 5.03 -4.65 8.09
N PRO A 111 5.22 -5.75 7.34
CA PRO A 111 4.42 -6.03 6.14
C PRO A 111 2.91 -5.96 6.39
N GLN A 112 2.44 -6.28 7.60
CA GLN A 112 1.03 -6.16 7.98
C GLN A 112 0.54 -4.70 7.96
N ALA A 113 1.40 -3.73 8.29
CA ALA A 113 1.08 -2.30 8.21
C ALA A 113 0.80 -1.80 6.78
N LEU A 114 1.16 -2.61 5.77
CA LEU A 114 0.98 -2.28 4.36
C LEU A 114 -0.19 -3.04 3.72
N VAL A 115 -0.78 -4.04 4.38
CA VAL A 115 -1.82 -4.91 3.78
C VAL A 115 -3.03 -4.09 3.30
N ASP A 116 -3.45 -3.11 4.10
CA ASP A 116 -4.57 -2.22 3.83
C ASP A 116 -4.21 -1.04 2.91
N ALA A 117 -2.95 -0.92 2.49
CA ALA A 117 -2.54 0.12 1.57
C ALA A 117 -3.22 -0.07 0.21
N THR A 118 -3.73 1.03 -0.32
CA THR A 118 -4.30 1.08 -1.66
C THR A 118 -3.16 1.27 -2.66
N VAL A 119 -3.18 0.49 -3.76
CA VAL A 119 -2.22 0.66 -4.86
C VAL A 119 -2.98 0.99 -6.13
N VAL A 120 -2.66 2.12 -6.74
CA VAL A 120 -3.18 2.58 -8.02
C VAL A 120 -2.06 2.47 -9.06
N GLU A 121 -2.21 1.54 -9.99
CA GLU A 121 -1.25 1.34 -11.09
C GLU A 121 -1.67 2.12 -12.34
N ALA A 122 -0.68 2.60 -13.09
CA ALA A 122 -0.86 3.08 -14.44
C ALA A 122 -1.24 1.91 -15.35
N THR A 123 -2.22 2.13 -16.23
CA THR A 123 -2.65 1.12 -17.20
C THR A 123 -2.61 1.70 -18.61
N ALA A 124 -2.58 0.84 -19.64
CA ALA A 124 -2.67 1.31 -21.02
C ALA A 124 -3.95 2.13 -21.31
N ALA A 125 -5.03 1.87 -20.56
CA ALA A 125 -6.30 2.59 -20.68
C ALA A 125 -6.30 3.91 -19.91
N ASN A 126 -5.60 3.98 -18.77
CA ASN A 126 -5.39 5.20 -17.99
C ASN A 126 -3.95 5.24 -17.45
N PRO A 127 -2.99 5.80 -18.22
CA PRO A 127 -1.59 5.91 -17.80
C PRO A 127 -1.38 6.91 -16.64
N TYR A 128 -2.29 7.86 -16.47
CA TYR A 128 -2.18 8.93 -15.48
C TYR A 128 -2.97 8.64 -14.20
N ALA A 129 -3.56 7.44 -14.05
CA ALA A 129 -4.33 7.04 -12.87
C ALA A 129 -3.60 7.30 -11.54
N PRO A 130 -2.27 7.04 -11.40
CA PRO A 130 -1.54 7.39 -10.18
C PRO A 130 -1.58 8.90 -9.86
N VAL A 131 -1.38 9.74 -10.87
CA VAL A 131 -1.39 11.21 -10.71
C VAL A 131 -2.79 11.71 -10.40
N GLU A 132 -3.81 11.21 -11.10
CA GLU A 132 -5.21 11.56 -10.83
C GLU A 132 -5.61 11.24 -9.38
N SER A 133 -5.16 10.08 -8.88
CA SER A 133 -5.37 9.68 -7.48
C SER A 133 -4.66 10.63 -6.51
N HIS A 134 -3.39 10.95 -6.77
CA HIS A 134 -2.63 11.90 -5.96
C HIS A 134 -3.30 13.28 -5.89
N LEU A 135 -3.66 13.86 -7.04
CA LEU A 135 -4.30 15.18 -7.11
C LEU A 135 -5.63 15.19 -6.37
N LYS A 136 -6.41 14.11 -6.46
CA LYS A 136 -7.66 13.97 -5.70
C LYS A 136 -7.41 14.03 -4.20
N THR A 137 -6.45 13.29 -3.66
CA THR A 137 -6.09 13.35 -2.23
C THR A 137 -5.60 14.75 -1.85
N LEU A 138 -4.76 15.36 -2.68
CA LEU A 138 -4.19 16.69 -2.43
C LEU A 138 -5.26 17.78 -2.28
N THR A 139 -6.34 17.75 -3.07
CA THR A 139 -7.43 18.75 -2.99
C THR A 139 -8.16 18.79 -1.65
N THR A 140 -8.16 17.71 -0.88
CA THR A 140 -8.83 17.62 0.42
C THR A 140 -7.86 17.67 1.60
N THR A 141 -6.57 17.84 1.34
CA THR A 141 -5.52 17.79 2.35
C THR A 141 -5.32 19.16 3.00
N ALA A 142 -5.27 19.20 4.34
CA ALA A 142 -5.01 20.42 5.10
C ALA A 142 -3.51 20.64 5.32
N ARG A 143 -2.71 19.57 5.46
CA ARG A 143 -1.26 19.66 5.69
C ARG A 143 -0.50 18.68 4.81
N THR A 144 0.45 19.20 4.04
CA THR A 144 1.28 18.40 3.13
C THR A 144 2.75 18.52 3.50
N ARG A 145 3.44 17.39 3.57
CA ARG A 145 4.90 17.30 3.51
C ARG A 145 5.27 16.38 2.38
N ALA A 146 6.12 16.82 1.46
CA ALA A 146 6.43 16.03 0.27
C ALA A 146 7.91 16.10 -0.10
N VAL A 147 8.41 15.01 -0.68
CA VAL A 147 9.69 14.92 -1.39
C VAL A 147 9.37 14.54 -2.83
N LEU A 148 9.71 15.41 -3.78
CA LEU A 148 9.29 15.30 -5.17
C LEU A 148 10.48 15.00 -6.09
N PRO A 149 10.47 13.85 -6.81
CA PRO A 149 11.41 13.56 -7.88
C PRO A 149 11.00 14.20 -9.21
N ALA A 150 9.76 14.66 -9.31
CA ALA A 150 9.19 15.31 -10.48
C ALA A 150 7.98 16.16 -10.06
N THR A 151 7.60 17.12 -10.90
CA THR A 151 6.38 17.92 -10.72
C THR A 151 5.72 18.24 -12.06
N SER A 152 4.47 18.65 -12.02
CA SER A 152 3.68 19.07 -13.20
C SER A 152 2.96 20.39 -12.92
N ALA A 153 2.54 21.08 -13.99
CA ALA A 153 1.74 22.30 -13.86
C ALA A 153 0.47 22.05 -13.04
N ASP A 154 -0.23 20.95 -13.31
CA ASP A 154 -1.46 20.55 -12.60
C ASP A 154 -1.21 20.30 -11.11
N ALA A 155 -0.08 19.68 -10.75
CA ALA A 155 0.29 19.44 -9.34
C ALA A 155 0.59 20.76 -8.62
N LEU A 156 1.35 21.66 -9.26
CA LEU A 156 1.65 22.99 -8.72
C LEU A 156 0.37 23.83 -8.56
N GLU A 157 -0.51 23.83 -9.56
CA GLU A 157 -1.79 24.56 -9.51
C GLU A 157 -2.73 24.00 -8.43
N THR A 158 -2.78 22.67 -8.28
CA THR A 158 -3.58 22.01 -7.25
C THR A 158 -3.06 22.34 -5.85
N ALA A 159 -1.74 22.25 -5.64
CA ALA A 159 -1.10 22.64 -4.38
C ALA A 159 -1.35 24.11 -4.05
N ARG A 160 -1.26 24.99 -5.05
CA ARG A 160 -1.51 26.44 -4.91
C ARG A 160 -2.95 26.69 -4.49
N SER A 161 -3.91 26.04 -5.15
CA SER A 161 -5.35 26.19 -4.84
C SER A 161 -5.69 25.69 -3.43
N ALA A 162 -5.08 24.60 -2.99
CA ALA A 162 -5.22 24.10 -1.62
C ALA A 162 -4.62 25.09 -0.61
N ALA A 163 -3.43 25.63 -0.89
CA ALA A 163 -2.77 26.61 -0.05
C ALA A 163 -3.54 27.93 0.04
N GLU A 164 -4.08 28.45 -1.07
CA GLU A 164 -4.97 29.63 -1.07
C GLU A 164 -6.26 29.39 -0.25
N SER A 165 -6.68 28.14 -0.12
CA SER A 165 -7.82 27.72 0.71
C SER A 165 -7.45 27.48 2.18
N GLY A 166 -6.19 27.69 2.56
CA GLY A 166 -5.68 27.62 3.93
C GLY A 166 -4.89 26.36 4.28
N ALA A 167 -4.65 25.44 3.34
CA ALA A 167 -3.78 24.30 3.58
C ALA A 167 -2.31 24.72 3.72
N THR A 168 -1.48 23.97 4.43
CA THR A 168 -0.04 24.27 4.56
C THR A 168 0.79 23.23 3.81
N ALA A 169 1.89 23.63 3.16
CA ALA A 169 2.76 22.71 2.44
C ALA A 169 4.24 22.94 2.76
N GLU A 170 4.96 21.87 3.09
CA GLU A 170 6.43 21.84 3.10
C GLU A 170 6.91 20.87 2.01
N ILE A 171 7.63 21.38 1.01
CA ILE A 171 8.01 20.61 -0.19
C ILE A 171 9.53 20.58 -0.31
N VAL A 172 10.10 19.39 -0.44
CA VAL A 172 11.50 19.17 -0.80
C VAL A 172 11.56 18.76 -2.26
N LEU A 173 12.26 19.53 -3.09
CA LEU A 173 12.46 19.25 -4.51
C LEU A 173 13.87 18.71 -4.73
N ALA A 174 14.01 17.67 -5.56
CA ALA A 174 15.32 17.29 -6.08
C ALA A 174 15.90 18.41 -6.96
N ASP A 175 17.22 18.51 -7.01
CA ASP A 175 17.95 19.54 -7.78
C ASP A 175 17.51 19.59 -9.26
N GLU A 176 17.41 18.43 -9.90
CA GLU A 176 16.98 18.30 -11.31
C GLU A 176 15.55 18.83 -11.54
N VAL A 177 14.67 18.74 -10.53
CA VAL A 177 13.31 19.27 -10.60
C VAL A 177 13.34 20.80 -10.53
N VAL A 178 14.19 21.37 -9.68
CA VAL A 178 14.39 22.81 -9.59
C VAL A 178 14.91 23.35 -10.93
N GLU A 179 15.90 22.71 -11.53
CA GLU A 179 16.41 23.09 -12.86
C GLU A 179 15.32 23.01 -13.95
N THR A 180 14.49 21.96 -13.93
CA THR A 180 13.40 21.76 -14.88
C THR A 180 12.33 22.83 -14.75
N VAL A 181 11.90 23.13 -13.53
CA VAL A 181 10.94 24.19 -13.21
C VAL A 181 11.49 25.54 -13.63
N GLN A 182 12.74 25.83 -13.28
CA GLN A 182 13.39 27.09 -13.63
C GLN A 182 13.65 27.24 -15.13
N SER A 183 13.79 26.17 -15.91
CA SER A 183 14.06 26.26 -17.36
C SER A 183 12.78 26.27 -18.21
N THR A 184 11.65 25.83 -17.65
CA THR A 184 10.36 25.73 -18.34
C THR A 184 9.43 26.90 -17.96
N PRO A 185 9.14 27.87 -18.87
CA PRO A 185 8.42 29.09 -18.50
C PRO A 185 7.07 28.88 -17.83
N THR A 186 6.28 27.90 -18.28
CA THR A 186 4.96 27.59 -17.69
C THR A 186 5.09 27.02 -16.28
N LEU A 187 6.02 26.08 -16.06
CA LEU A 187 6.27 25.53 -14.72
C LEU A 187 6.81 26.60 -13.77
N ARG A 188 7.71 27.47 -14.26
CA ARG A 188 8.26 28.57 -13.49
C ARG A 188 7.17 29.50 -12.96
N GLU A 189 6.22 29.89 -13.80
CA GLU A 189 5.10 30.76 -13.41
C GLU A 189 4.23 30.12 -12.31
N HIS A 190 3.86 28.84 -12.46
CA HIS A 190 3.09 28.12 -11.44
C HIS A 190 3.88 27.95 -10.13
N PHE A 191 5.18 27.68 -10.24
CA PHE A 191 6.07 27.51 -9.10
C PHE A 191 6.27 28.80 -8.31
N GLU A 192 6.60 29.91 -8.97
CA GLU A 192 6.75 31.23 -8.34
C GLU A 192 5.45 31.62 -7.62
N SER A 193 4.31 31.41 -8.27
CA SER A 193 2.99 31.70 -7.69
C SER A 193 2.65 30.85 -6.46
N LEU A 194 3.20 29.64 -6.36
CA LEU A 194 3.04 28.75 -5.20
C LEU A 194 4.02 29.14 -4.09
N ALA A 195 5.27 29.44 -4.45
CA ALA A 195 6.34 29.83 -3.54
C ALA A 195 6.08 31.16 -2.83
N ASP A 196 5.34 32.08 -3.45
CA ASP A 196 4.96 33.38 -2.86
C ASP A 196 3.92 33.28 -1.72
N LEU A 197 3.35 32.09 -1.46
CA LEU A 197 2.35 31.89 -0.42
C LEU A 197 2.99 31.66 0.96
N GLU A 198 2.59 32.44 1.97
CA GLU A 198 3.17 32.40 3.33
C GLU A 198 3.04 31.05 4.06
N ASN A 199 2.09 30.22 3.64
CA ASN A 199 1.80 28.89 4.17
C ASN A 199 2.46 27.75 3.36
N VAL A 200 3.35 28.09 2.43
CA VAL A 200 4.16 27.16 1.66
C VAL A 200 5.64 27.41 1.97
N THR A 201 6.40 26.34 2.11
CA THR A 201 7.86 26.41 2.25
C THR A 201 8.48 25.38 1.32
N ILE A 202 9.44 25.82 0.50
CA ILE A 202 10.08 24.97 -0.50
C ILE A 202 11.56 24.87 -0.20
N TYR A 203 12.07 23.65 -0.21
CA TYR A 203 13.47 23.31 -0.03
C TYR A 203 14.01 22.64 -1.30
N GLN A 204 15.30 22.83 -1.55
CA GLN A 204 16.05 22.16 -2.62
C GLN A 204 17.00 21.14 -1.98
N TYR A 205 16.96 19.91 -2.47
CA TYR A 205 17.84 18.83 -2.02
C TYR A 205 18.86 18.51 -3.13
N ASP A 206 20.14 18.71 -2.82
CA ASP A 206 21.28 18.38 -3.69
C ASP A 206 21.60 16.88 -3.58
N GLY A 207 20.73 16.07 -4.17
CA GLY A 207 20.85 14.63 -4.22
C GLY A 207 19.69 13.96 -4.95
N GLU A 208 19.79 12.65 -5.10
CA GLU A 208 18.77 11.86 -5.81
C GLU A 208 17.53 11.64 -4.94
N VAL A 209 16.36 11.83 -5.56
CA VAL A 209 15.07 11.45 -5.01
C VAL A 209 14.52 10.35 -5.94
N PRO A 210 14.59 9.07 -5.57
CA PRO A 210 14.24 7.98 -6.49
C PRO A 210 12.73 7.72 -6.59
N TYR A 211 11.94 8.27 -5.68
CA TYR A 211 10.49 8.06 -5.60
C TYR A 211 9.80 9.29 -5.02
N TYR A 212 8.53 9.45 -5.34
CA TYR A 212 7.68 10.43 -4.69
C TYR A 212 7.34 9.96 -3.28
N LEU A 213 7.55 10.81 -2.28
CA LEU A 213 7.07 10.62 -0.92
C LEU A 213 6.13 11.77 -0.55
N GLY A 214 4.93 11.46 -0.11
CA GLY A 214 3.96 12.43 0.39
C GLY A 214 3.41 12.02 1.76
N ILE A 215 3.29 12.97 2.67
CA ILE A 215 2.51 12.86 3.90
C ILE A 215 1.41 13.91 3.79
N LEU A 216 0.17 13.44 3.60
CA LEU A 216 -1.02 14.24 3.33
C LEU A 216 -1.99 14.04 4.49
N ASP A 217 -1.95 14.95 5.46
CA ASP A 217 -2.58 14.79 6.78
C ASP A 217 -2.19 13.47 7.45
N ASP A 218 -3.09 12.49 7.38
CA ASP A 218 -2.95 11.17 7.99
C ASP A 218 -2.66 10.07 6.96
N ALA A 219 -2.51 10.41 5.68
CA ALA A 219 -2.16 9.48 4.62
C ALA A 219 -0.68 9.62 4.22
N VAL A 220 -0.06 8.49 3.91
CA VAL A 220 1.26 8.41 3.27
C VAL A 220 1.07 7.97 1.84
N GLN A 221 1.71 8.66 0.90
CA GLN A 221 1.77 8.29 -0.50
C GLN A 221 3.21 8.00 -0.93
N ILE A 222 3.40 6.90 -1.65
CA ILE A 222 4.67 6.52 -2.29
C ILE A 222 4.40 6.35 -3.79
N GLY A 223 4.94 7.25 -4.60
CA GLY A 223 4.78 7.23 -6.06
C GLY A 223 6.05 6.82 -6.77
N VAL A 224 5.89 5.99 -7.79
CA VAL A 224 7.01 5.44 -8.59
C VAL A 224 6.81 5.76 -10.06
N HIS A 225 7.90 5.89 -10.81
CA HIS A 225 7.91 6.28 -12.22
C HIS A 225 8.92 5.44 -13.02
N ASP A 226 8.75 5.34 -14.33
CA ASP A 226 9.74 4.69 -15.19
C ASP A 226 10.93 5.62 -15.51
N GLU A 227 11.94 5.11 -16.23
CA GLU A 227 13.13 5.87 -16.64
C GLU A 227 12.79 7.11 -17.50
N ALA A 228 11.59 7.17 -18.10
CA ALA A 228 11.13 8.33 -18.87
C ALA A 228 10.35 9.34 -18.00
N GLY A 229 10.28 9.13 -16.69
CA GLY A 229 9.54 9.98 -15.75
C GLY A 229 8.02 9.74 -15.77
N ILE A 230 7.56 8.66 -16.41
CA ILE A 230 6.13 8.36 -16.51
C ILE A 230 5.68 7.63 -15.23
N PRO A 231 4.66 8.14 -14.51
CA PRO A 231 4.12 7.48 -13.32
C PRO A 231 3.71 6.04 -13.59
N GLN A 232 4.18 5.11 -12.75
CA GLN A 232 3.89 3.67 -12.86
C GLN A 232 2.88 3.21 -11.81
N ALA A 233 3.02 3.68 -10.58
CA ALA A 233 2.11 3.33 -9.49
C ALA A 233 2.15 4.37 -8.38
N LEU A 234 1.07 4.43 -7.61
CA LEU A 234 0.95 5.17 -6.36
C LEU A 234 0.44 4.20 -5.29
N LEU A 235 1.21 4.03 -4.23
CA LEU A 235 0.76 3.38 -2.99
C LEU A 235 0.29 4.46 -2.02
N GLU A 236 -0.87 4.25 -1.40
CA GLU A 236 -1.41 5.11 -0.33
C GLU A 236 -1.72 4.25 0.90
N SER A 237 -1.21 4.64 2.08
CA SER A 237 -1.51 4.01 3.37
C SER A 237 -1.96 5.05 4.38
N THR A 238 -2.74 4.63 5.38
CA THR A 238 -3.13 5.46 6.54
C THR A 238 -2.60 4.89 7.87
N ASP A 239 -1.78 3.86 7.78
CA ASP A 239 -1.20 3.16 8.92
C ASP A 239 -0.18 4.03 9.68
N ASP A 240 -0.18 3.92 11.01
CA ASP A 240 0.70 4.70 11.90
C ASP A 240 2.18 4.37 11.73
N ASP A 241 2.54 3.09 11.54
CA ASP A 241 3.93 2.65 11.39
C ASP A 241 4.49 3.15 10.03
N VAL A 242 3.65 3.14 8.99
CA VAL A 242 4.00 3.68 7.67
C VAL A 242 4.18 5.20 7.74
N ARG A 243 3.34 5.90 8.50
CA ARG A 243 3.45 7.35 8.76
C ARG A 243 4.71 7.71 9.55
N GLU A 244 5.07 6.93 10.55
CA GLU A 244 6.32 7.12 11.31
C GLU A 244 7.52 6.99 10.37
N TRP A 245 7.59 5.89 9.61
CA TRP A 245 8.64 5.68 8.60
C TRP A 245 8.72 6.83 7.60
N ALA A 246 7.58 7.26 7.04
CA ALA A 246 7.53 8.34 6.06
C ALA A 246 8.01 9.67 6.66
N THR A 247 7.64 9.95 7.90
CA THR A 247 8.07 11.16 8.61
C THR A 247 9.57 11.15 8.81
N GLU A 248 10.17 10.04 9.25
CA GLU A 248 11.62 9.91 9.37
C GLU A 248 12.34 10.11 8.03
N ARG A 249 11.84 9.51 6.95
CA ARG A 249 12.40 9.68 5.61
C ARG A 249 12.32 11.14 5.14
N TYR A 250 11.16 11.77 5.29
CA TYR A 250 10.98 13.19 4.97
C TYR A 250 11.94 14.07 5.77
N GLU A 251 12.07 13.84 7.07
CA GLU A 251 12.98 14.61 7.93
C GLU A 251 14.44 14.41 7.56
N ALA A 252 14.83 13.25 7.03
CA ALA A 252 16.16 13.03 6.48
C ALA A 252 16.42 13.92 5.26
N TYR A 253 15.56 13.88 4.25
CA TYR A 253 15.67 14.76 3.07
C TYR A 253 15.67 16.24 3.46
N ARG A 254 14.73 16.65 4.33
CA ARG A 254 14.57 18.04 4.76
C ARG A 254 15.76 18.55 5.58
N ARG A 255 16.48 17.68 6.30
CA ARG A 255 17.69 18.07 7.07
C ARG A 255 18.86 18.43 6.16
N ASP A 256 18.97 17.73 5.04
CA ASP A 256 20.07 17.85 4.09
C ASP A 256 19.70 18.77 2.90
N ALA A 257 18.51 19.37 2.94
CA ALA A 257 18.02 20.32 1.94
C ALA A 257 18.21 21.78 2.39
N GLU A 258 18.36 22.69 1.42
CA GLU A 258 18.48 24.13 1.64
C GLU A 258 17.16 24.85 1.32
N PRO A 259 16.77 25.90 2.08
CA PRO A 259 15.59 26.70 1.75
C PRO A 259 15.72 27.37 0.37
N LEU A 260 14.71 27.20 -0.47
CA LEU A 260 14.63 27.80 -1.80
C LEU A 260 13.69 29.00 -1.82
N ALA A 261 12.55 28.89 -1.13
CA ALA A 261 11.55 29.95 -0.94
C ALA A 261 10.75 29.71 0.34
#